data_AF-A0AAJ3PZG2-F1
#
_entry.id   AF-A0AAJ3PZG2-F1
#
_cell.length_a   1.000
_cell.length_b   1.000
_cell.length_c   1.000
_cell.angle_alpha   90.00
_cell.angle_beta   90.00
_cell.angle_gamma   90.00
#
_symmetry.space_group_name_H-M   'P 1'
#
loop_
_entity.id
_entity.type
_entity.pdbx_description
1 polymer ?
#
loop_
_entity_poly.entity_id
_entity_poly.type
_entity_poly.pdbx_seq_one_letter_code
_entity_poly.pdbx_strand_id
1 'polypeptide(L)'
;MVISPRPWPRFWARFIDNLLFVPLLAFAIGLLSALYAPDIYLQIATMNSSLFGLLLLPFVALFVALCMVATGSTPGKAIVGVRVPAPSGRSRIGFFLGREFKVWAAGLGLGIPFVALFTQIGQYRRLAEGKAASYDEGNPAVVANPSKVRLGAAIVVVMGLFAGNIVLRVEDQQASHNLAATQTWVNPVTKRPATIGKTWRVEEMTTDSGRTFYFASNELLAEALLGYQRLSSEGMEPVVYADAIKKAVASDVRINTEWKPLTVQGIPALRATGKSVKISDASVEVTIVVTGRDAWRTLVFARGNSPAQSAEKDKLVQAIFGTAD
;
A
#
# COMPACT_ATOMS: atom_id res chain seq x y z
N MET A 1 -11.82 39.38 24.75
CA MET A 1 -11.62 38.18 23.90
C MET A 1 -11.26 38.67 22.50
N VAL A 2 -10.00 38.56 22.08
CA VAL A 2 -9.55 39.20 20.83
C VAL A 2 -9.95 38.35 19.64
N ILE A 3 -10.99 38.78 18.92
CA ILE A 3 -11.36 38.25 17.61
C ILE A 3 -10.42 38.92 16.60
N SER A 4 -9.29 38.26 16.29
CA SER A 4 -8.42 38.71 15.20
C SER A 4 -8.37 37.64 14.11
N PRO A 5 -8.56 38.02 12.83
CA PRO A 5 -8.33 37.16 11.68
C PRO A 5 -6.82 36.90 11.54
N ARG A 6 -6.28 36.02 12.38
CA ARG A 6 -4.85 35.66 12.34
C ARG A 6 -4.64 34.53 11.33
N PRO A 7 -3.88 34.76 10.24
CA PRO A 7 -3.68 33.75 9.21
C PRO A 7 -2.90 32.53 9.73
N TRP A 8 -1.84 32.78 10.51
CA TRP A 8 -0.87 31.75 10.91
C TRP A 8 -1.45 30.60 11.74
N PRO A 9 -2.21 30.81 12.84
CA PRO A 9 -2.77 29.70 13.59
C PRO A 9 -3.68 28.81 12.74
N ARG A 10 -4.44 29.39 11.81
CA ARG A 10 -5.31 28.62 10.90
C ARG A 10 -4.50 27.77 9.92
N PHE A 11 -3.43 28.33 9.38
CA PHE A 11 -2.49 27.60 8.52
C PHE A 11 -1.85 26.43 9.28
N TRP A 12 -1.29 26.68 10.47
CA TRP A 12 -0.68 25.65 11.30
C TRP A 12 -1.66 24.55 11.70
N ALA A 13 -2.91 24.90 12.06
CA ALA A 13 -3.95 23.92 12.33
C ALA A 13 -4.16 22.96 11.15
N ARG A 14 -4.27 23.52 9.93
CA ARG A 14 -4.49 22.73 8.72
C ARG A 14 -3.27 21.92 8.35
N PHE A 15 -2.07 22.47 8.53
CA PHE A 15 -0.83 21.75 8.26
C PHE A 15 -0.68 20.53 9.16
N ILE A 16 -0.95 20.67 10.47
CA ILE A 16 -0.96 19.56 11.42
C ILE A 16 -2.04 18.54 11.06
N ASP A 17 -3.28 18.99 10.79
CA ASP A 17 -4.38 18.09 10.41
C ASP A 17 -4.02 17.27 9.16
N ASN A 18 -3.41 17.89 8.14
CA ASN A 18 -2.98 17.19 6.93
C ASN A 18 -1.81 16.23 7.19
N LEU A 19 -0.77 16.65 7.93
CA LEU A 19 0.37 15.80 8.29
C LEU A 19 -0.03 14.56 9.11
N LEU A 20 -1.12 14.67 9.85
CA LEU A 20 -1.67 13.58 10.66
C LEU A 20 -2.61 12.69 9.84
N PHE A 21 -3.62 13.28 9.18
CA PHE A 21 -4.72 12.51 8.60
C PHE A 21 -4.43 11.94 7.22
N VAL A 22 -3.54 12.54 6.42
CA VAL A 22 -3.13 11.97 5.13
C VAL A 22 -2.48 10.59 5.32
N PRO A 23 -1.39 10.43 6.11
CA PRO A 23 -0.78 9.11 6.30
C PRO A 23 -1.69 8.14 7.05
N LEU A 24 -2.49 8.62 8.01
CA LEU A 24 -3.44 7.77 8.74
C LEU A 24 -4.49 7.15 7.81
N LEU A 25 -5.05 7.96 6.91
CA LEU A 25 -6.04 7.48 5.95
C LEU A 25 -5.40 6.61 4.87
N ALA A 26 -4.20 6.96 4.40
CA ALA A 26 -3.42 6.13 3.47
C ALA A 26 -3.18 4.74 4.06
N PHE A 27 -2.76 4.65 5.32
CA PHE A 27 -2.57 3.39 6.03
C PHE A 27 -3.88 2.60 6.15
N ALA A 28 -4.97 3.24 6.58
CA ALA A 28 -6.26 2.58 6.71
C ALA A 28 -6.77 2.01 5.37
N ILE A 29 -6.68 2.79 4.29
CA ILE A 29 -7.08 2.34 2.95
C ILE A 29 -6.15 1.23 2.44
N GLY A 30 -4.84 1.36 2.64
CA GLY A 30 -3.85 0.34 2.26
C GLY A 30 -4.11 -0.98 2.98
N LEU A 31 -4.35 -0.95 4.30
CA LEU A 31 -4.66 -2.14 5.08
C LEU A 31 -5.99 -2.78 4.65
N LEU A 32 -7.06 -1.99 4.53
CA LEU A 32 -8.37 -2.51 4.13
C LEU A 32 -8.35 -3.08 2.70
N SER A 33 -7.63 -2.44 1.77
CA SER A 33 -7.46 -2.97 0.42
C SER A 33 -6.62 -4.25 0.41
N ALA A 34 -5.53 -4.35 1.16
CA ALA A 34 -4.74 -5.59 1.24
C ALA A 34 -5.55 -6.78 1.81
N LEU A 35 -6.48 -6.50 2.73
CA LEU A 35 -7.33 -7.53 3.34
C LEU A 35 -8.49 -7.96 2.44
N TYR A 36 -9.20 -7.00 1.84
CA TYR A 36 -10.49 -7.26 1.18
C TYR A 36 -10.49 -7.05 -0.34
N ALA A 37 -9.53 -6.31 -0.88
CA ALA A 37 -9.44 -6.01 -2.32
C ALA A 37 -7.97 -5.98 -2.80
N PRO A 38 -7.28 -7.14 -2.86
CA PRO A 38 -5.87 -7.23 -3.21
C PRO A 38 -5.50 -6.54 -4.53
N ASP A 39 -6.38 -6.58 -5.53
CA ASP A 39 -6.16 -5.90 -6.81
C ASP A 39 -6.09 -4.38 -6.65
N ILE A 40 -6.95 -3.80 -5.80
CA ILE A 40 -6.93 -2.37 -5.49
C ILE A 40 -5.66 -2.02 -4.72
N TYR A 41 -5.24 -2.88 -3.79
CA TYR A 41 -3.99 -2.68 -3.06
C TYR A 41 -2.79 -2.62 -4.02
N LEU A 42 -2.68 -3.58 -4.95
CA LEU A 42 -1.58 -3.62 -5.92
C LEU A 42 -1.59 -2.38 -6.85
N GLN A 43 -2.76 -1.88 -7.22
CA GLN A 43 -2.89 -0.62 -7.96
C GLN A 43 -2.42 0.59 -7.14
N ILE A 44 -2.78 0.65 -5.85
CA ILE A 44 -2.34 1.72 -4.96
C ILE A 44 -0.82 1.66 -4.73
N ALA A 45 -0.29 0.47 -4.47
CA ALA A 45 1.13 0.24 -4.18
C ALA A 45 2.05 0.59 -5.37
N THR A 46 1.54 0.48 -6.60
CA THR A 46 2.27 0.84 -7.83
C THR A 46 1.96 2.26 -8.32
N MET A 47 0.98 2.93 -7.74
CA MET A 47 0.61 4.31 -8.09
C MET A 47 1.66 5.30 -7.54
N ASN A 48 1.87 6.39 -8.27
CA ASN A 48 2.71 7.49 -7.80
C ASN A 48 2.21 8.01 -6.43
N SER A 49 3.07 7.99 -5.42
CA SER A 49 2.72 8.37 -4.05
C SER A 49 2.23 9.82 -3.90
N SER A 50 2.69 10.74 -4.76
CA SER A 50 2.21 12.12 -4.77
C SER A 50 0.80 12.23 -5.37
N LEU A 51 0.52 11.47 -6.42
CA LEU A 51 -0.83 11.37 -6.99
C LEU A 51 -1.79 10.74 -5.99
N PHE A 52 -1.38 9.66 -5.31
CA PHE A 52 -2.20 9.05 -4.26
C PHE A 52 -2.52 10.04 -3.14
N GLY A 53 -1.51 10.75 -2.64
CA GLY A 53 -1.68 11.79 -1.63
C GLY A 53 -2.64 12.90 -2.06
N LEU A 54 -2.59 13.32 -3.32
CA LEU A 54 -3.51 14.30 -3.90
C LEU A 54 -4.96 13.77 -3.91
N LEU A 55 -5.16 12.52 -4.33
CA LEU A 55 -6.49 11.87 -4.35
C LEU A 55 -7.08 11.67 -2.95
N LEU A 56 -6.24 11.59 -1.92
CA LEU A 56 -6.69 11.48 -0.52
C LEU A 56 -7.19 12.80 0.07
N LEU A 57 -6.78 13.95 -0.44
CA LEU A 57 -7.15 15.26 0.13
C LEU A 57 -8.67 15.52 0.26
N PRO A 58 -9.55 15.18 -0.70
CA PRO A 58 -11.00 15.31 -0.50
C PRO A 58 -11.51 14.41 0.64
N PHE A 59 -10.96 13.21 0.80
CA PHE A 59 -11.33 12.32 1.91
C PHE A 59 -10.81 12.83 3.26
N VAL A 60 -9.62 13.45 3.29
CA VAL A 60 -9.12 14.15 4.48
C VAL A 60 -10.02 15.34 4.82
N ALA A 61 -10.46 16.12 3.84
CA ALA A 61 -11.40 17.22 4.07
C ALA A 61 -12.74 16.72 4.65
N LEU A 62 -13.25 15.60 4.13
CA LEU A 62 -14.42 14.92 4.68
C LEU A 62 -14.19 14.47 6.13
N PHE A 63 -13.06 13.80 6.41
CA PHE A 63 -12.73 13.33 7.75
C PHE A 63 -12.57 14.49 8.76
N VAL A 64 -11.90 15.56 8.36
CA VAL A 64 -11.78 16.81 9.14
C VAL A 64 -13.15 17.42 9.44
N ALA A 65 -14.07 17.42 8.46
CA ALA A 65 -15.43 17.90 8.67
C ALA A 65 -16.17 17.02 9.70
N LEU A 66 -16.04 15.70 9.61
CA LEU A 66 -16.63 14.76 10.58
C LEU A 66 -16.07 14.96 11.99
N CYS A 67 -14.76 15.18 12.14
CA CYS A 67 -14.16 15.53 13.44
C CYS A 67 -14.77 16.81 14.02
N MET A 68 -14.99 17.85 13.20
CA MET A 68 -15.63 19.09 13.64
C MET A 68 -17.11 18.93 13.95
N VAL A 69 -17.83 18.08 13.23
CA VAL A 69 -19.23 17.74 13.55
C VAL A 69 -19.32 17.10 14.94
N ALA A 70 -18.47 16.09 15.19
CA ALA A 70 -18.49 15.32 16.43
C ALA A 70 -17.98 16.13 17.63
N THR A 71 -16.85 16.83 17.48
CA THR A 71 -16.13 17.43 18.62
C THR A 71 -16.12 18.96 18.61
N GLY A 72 -16.56 19.61 17.52
CA GLY A 72 -16.42 21.05 17.34
C GLY A 72 -14.99 21.52 17.07
N SER A 73 -14.02 20.60 16.94
CA SER A 73 -12.61 20.92 16.70
C SER A 73 -11.90 19.81 15.92
N THR A 74 -10.59 19.97 15.72
CA THR A 74 -9.68 18.95 15.17
C THR A 74 -8.38 18.97 15.97
N PRO A 75 -7.55 17.92 15.92
CA PRO A 75 -6.28 17.88 16.66
C PRO A 75 -5.41 19.12 16.41
N GLY A 76 -5.21 19.50 15.14
CA GLY A 76 -4.43 20.68 14.79
C GLY A 76 -5.05 21.97 15.33
N LYS A 77 -6.36 22.15 15.19
CA LYS A 77 -7.09 23.32 15.71
C LYS A 77 -7.03 23.39 17.24
N ALA A 78 -7.13 22.27 17.94
CA ALA A 78 -7.03 22.20 19.39
C ALA A 78 -5.64 22.62 19.89
N ILE A 79 -4.57 22.12 19.25
CA ILE A 79 -3.17 22.46 19.57
C ILE A 79 -2.93 23.97 19.42
N VAL A 80 -3.28 24.55 18.27
CA VAL A 80 -3.01 25.98 17.99
C VAL A 80 -4.04 26.94 18.59
N GLY A 81 -5.15 26.43 19.14
CA GLY A 81 -6.20 27.24 19.78
C GLY A 81 -7.13 27.94 18.82
N VAL A 82 -7.46 27.31 17.69
CA VAL A 82 -8.45 27.79 16.72
C VAL A 82 -9.79 27.11 16.99
N ARG A 83 -10.88 27.87 16.97
CA ARG A 83 -12.26 27.36 17.09
C ARG A 83 -13.13 27.95 15.99
N VAL A 84 -13.88 27.08 15.32
CA VAL A 84 -14.85 27.44 14.29
C VAL A 84 -16.24 27.32 14.90
N PRO A 85 -16.88 28.42 15.31
CA PRO A 85 -18.25 28.39 15.82
C PRO A 85 -19.23 27.95 14.72
N ALA A 86 -20.14 27.03 15.06
CA ALA A 86 -21.23 26.67 14.18
C ALA A 86 -22.30 27.79 14.20
N PRO A 87 -22.86 28.18 13.04
CA PRO A 87 -23.96 29.15 12.99
C PRO A 87 -25.21 28.62 13.71
N SER A 88 -25.85 29.49 14.50
CA SER A 88 -27.13 29.19 15.15
C SER A 88 -28.22 28.93 14.09
N GLY A 89 -29.00 27.86 14.25
CA GLY A 89 -30.14 27.55 13.37
C GLY A 89 -29.82 26.87 12.04
N ARG A 90 -28.55 26.47 11.79
CA ARG A 90 -28.18 25.64 10.62
C ARG A 90 -27.73 24.24 11.04
N SER A 91 -27.91 23.26 10.16
CA SER A 91 -27.36 21.91 10.37
C SER A 91 -25.84 21.97 10.51
N ARG A 92 -25.34 21.46 11.63
CA ARG A 92 -23.91 21.38 11.94
C ARG A 92 -23.14 20.55 10.91
N ILE A 93 -23.76 19.46 10.45
CA ILE A 93 -23.21 18.54 9.45
C ILE A 93 -23.05 19.27 8.11
N GLY A 94 -24.15 19.84 7.60
CA GLY A 94 -24.13 20.57 6.33
C GLY A 94 -23.17 21.77 6.34
N PHE A 95 -23.09 22.47 7.47
CA PHE A 95 -22.15 23.57 7.65
C PHE A 95 -20.69 23.14 7.53
N PHE A 96 -20.25 22.15 8.33
CA PHE A 96 -18.85 21.75 8.34
C PHE A 96 -18.42 21.03 7.06
N LEU A 97 -19.30 20.21 6.47
CA LEU A 97 -19.03 19.57 5.18
C LEU A 97 -18.88 20.62 4.06
N GLY A 98 -19.86 21.52 3.93
CA GLY A 98 -19.83 22.56 2.90
C GLY A 98 -18.65 23.52 3.09
N ARG A 99 -18.30 23.83 4.34
CA ARG A 99 -17.13 24.65 4.68
C ARG A 99 -15.82 23.95 4.30
N GLU A 100 -15.62 22.70 4.70
CA GLU A 100 -14.38 21.97 4.41
C GLU A 100 -14.20 21.69 2.91
N PHE A 101 -15.29 21.47 2.18
CA PHE A 101 -15.25 21.41 0.72
C PHE A 101 -14.74 22.73 0.11
N LYS A 102 -15.26 23.88 0.57
CA LYS A 102 -14.74 25.20 0.15
C LYS A 102 -13.29 25.42 0.55
N VAL A 103 -12.86 24.94 1.72
CA VAL A 103 -11.45 25.00 2.14
C VAL A 103 -10.58 24.18 1.19
N TRP A 104 -11.00 22.97 0.81
CA TRP A 104 -10.28 22.14 -0.16
C TRP A 104 -10.22 22.80 -1.54
N ALA A 105 -11.32 23.32 -2.06
CA ALA A 105 -11.36 23.97 -3.38
C ALA A 105 -10.66 25.34 -3.40
N ALA A 106 -11.13 26.30 -2.58
CA ALA A 106 -10.69 27.70 -2.63
C ALA A 106 -9.54 28.03 -1.66
N GLY A 107 -9.26 27.15 -0.69
CA GLY A 107 -8.15 27.31 0.24
C GLY A 107 -6.92 26.48 -0.12
N LEU A 108 -7.10 25.29 -0.71
CA LEU A 108 -6.02 24.41 -1.13
C LEU A 108 -5.89 24.26 -2.65
N GLY A 109 -6.73 24.93 -3.46
CA GLY A 109 -6.65 24.82 -4.92
C GLY A 109 -6.86 23.40 -5.42
N LEU A 110 -7.77 22.65 -4.79
CA LEU A 110 -8.00 21.21 -5.00
C LEU A 110 -6.79 20.32 -4.63
N GLY A 111 -5.77 20.89 -3.99
CA GLY A 111 -4.52 20.21 -3.65
C GLY A 111 -3.46 20.26 -4.75
N ILE A 112 -3.76 20.88 -5.90
CA ILE A 112 -2.82 20.98 -7.01
C ILE A 112 -1.63 21.84 -6.59
N PRO A 113 -0.38 21.35 -6.72
CA PRO A 113 0.81 22.13 -6.43
C PRO A 113 0.81 23.48 -7.15
N PHE A 114 1.40 24.51 -6.55
CA PHE A 114 1.37 25.91 -7.00
C PHE A 114 0.00 26.60 -6.96
N VAL A 115 -1.08 25.97 -7.44
CA VAL A 115 -2.45 26.50 -7.28
C VAL A 115 -2.80 26.62 -5.80
N ALA A 116 -2.45 25.60 -5.01
CA ALA A 116 -2.55 25.63 -3.55
C ALA A 116 -1.79 26.83 -2.95
N LEU A 117 -0.60 27.15 -3.45
CA LEU A 117 0.20 28.27 -2.96
C LEU A 117 -0.47 29.61 -3.26
N PHE A 118 -0.92 29.83 -4.51
CA PHE A 118 -1.59 31.08 -4.89
C PHE A 118 -2.91 31.28 -4.14
N THR A 119 -3.71 30.23 -3.99
CA THR A 119 -4.95 30.28 -3.21
C THR A 119 -4.67 30.59 -1.74
N GLN A 120 -3.69 29.93 -1.12
CA GLN A 120 -3.27 30.21 0.25
C GLN A 120 -2.74 31.64 0.44
N ILE A 121 -1.93 32.16 -0.48
CA ILE A 121 -1.46 33.56 -0.47
C ILE A 121 -2.65 34.52 -0.56
N GLY A 122 -3.63 34.23 -1.42
CA GLY A 122 -4.87 34.99 -1.52
C GLY A 122 -5.64 35.03 -0.20
N GLN A 123 -5.84 33.87 0.44
CA GLN A 123 -6.50 33.79 1.74
C GLN A 123 -5.71 34.50 2.85
N TYR A 124 -4.38 34.41 2.82
CA TYR A 124 -3.50 35.11 3.75
C TYR A 124 -3.69 36.63 3.65
N ARG A 125 -3.64 37.19 2.43
CA ARG A 125 -3.82 38.63 2.19
C ARG A 125 -5.18 39.11 2.69
N ARG A 126 -6.25 38.37 2.38
CA ARG A 126 -7.61 38.68 2.87
C ARG A 126 -7.66 38.76 4.40
N LEU A 127 -7.12 37.76 5.08
CA LEU A 127 -7.08 37.74 6.55
C LEU A 127 -6.20 38.85 7.12
N ALA A 128 -5.07 39.16 6.48
CA ALA A 128 -4.19 40.27 6.87
C ALA A 128 -4.85 41.64 6.72
N GLU A 129 -5.72 41.81 5.71
CA GLU A 129 -6.57 42.99 5.50
C GLU A 129 -7.77 43.06 6.45
N GLY A 130 -7.91 42.12 7.40
CA GLY A 130 -9.04 42.07 8.34
C GLY A 130 -10.31 41.45 7.76
N LYS A 131 -10.30 40.99 6.51
CA LYS A 131 -11.45 40.33 5.86
C LYS A 131 -11.55 38.87 6.32
N ALA A 132 -12.75 38.29 6.24
CA ALA A 132 -12.91 36.86 6.38
C ALA A 132 -12.23 36.11 5.22
N ALA A 133 -11.74 34.89 5.49
CA ALA A 133 -11.36 33.97 4.43
C ALA A 133 -12.59 33.67 3.55
N SER A 134 -12.39 33.43 2.26
CA SER A 134 -13.53 33.28 1.32
C SER A 134 -14.47 32.14 1.70
N TYR A 135 -13.94 31.08 2.32
CA TYR A 135 -14.73 29.95 2.82
C TYR A 135 -15.40 30.17 4.19
N ASP A 136 -15.09 31.28 4.87
CA ASP A 136 -15.72 31.68 6.14
C ASP A 136 -16.70 32.87 5.96
N GLU A 137 -16.82 33.45 4.75
CA GLU A 137 -17.75 34.55 4.47
C GLU A 137 -19.20 34.20 4.84
N GLY A 138 -19.91 35.15 5.46
CA GLY A 138 -21.31 34.97 5.87
C GLY A 138 -21.53 34.00 7.03
N ASN A 139 -20.47 33.60 7.74
CA ASN A 139 -20.53 32.72 8.91
C ASN A 139 -19.92 33.41 10.15
N PRO A 140 -20.17 32.89 11.37
CA PRO A 140 -19.64 33.50 12.56
C PRO A 140 -18.10 33.48 12.56
N ALA A 141 -17.49 34.53 13.10
CA ALA A 141 -16.05 34.73 13.03
C ALA A 141 -15.28 33.59 13.72
N VAL A 142 -14.30 33.01 13.01
CA VAL A 142 -13.40 32.00 13.59
C VAL A 142 -12.53 32.66 14.65
N VAL A 143 -12.52 32.04 15.83
CA VAL A 143 -11.80 32.52 17.02
C VAL A 143 -10.43 31.86 17.08
N ALA A 144 -9.38 32.64 17.32
CA ALA A 144 -8.03 32.14 17.53
C ALA A 144 -7.46 32.69 18.85
N ASN A 145 -7.00 31.80 19.73
CA ASN A 145 -6.34 32.16 20.99
C ASN A 145 -4.88 31.67 21.00
N PRO A 146 -3.99 32.33 20.22
CA PRO A 146 -2.60 31.93 20.12
C PRO A 146 -1.84 32.23 21.43
N SER A 147 -0.94 31.34 21.81
CA SER A 147 0.03 31.59 22.89
C SER A 147 1.40 31.06 22.47
N LYS A 148 2.47 31.56 23.09
CA LYS A 148 3.83 31.07 22.85
C LYS A 148 3.94 29.56 23.14
N VAL A 149 3.23 29.08 24.16
CA VAL A 149 3.15 27.65 24.51
C VAL A 149 2.48 26.84 23.40
N ARG A 150 1.35 27.30 22.87
CA ARG A 150 0.65 26.63 21.76
C ARG A 150 1.48 26.62 20.48
N LEU A 151 2.22 27.69 20.21
CA LEU A 151 3.14 27.76 19.08
C LEU A 151 4.30 26.76 19.26
N GLY A 152 4.93 26.72 20.44
CA GLY A 152 5.97 25.74 20.76
C GLY A 152 5.47 24.30 20.61
N ALA A 153 4.29 24.00 21.16
CA ALA A 153 3.65 22.69 21.01
C ALA A 153 3.36 22.35 19.54
N ALA A 154 2.83 23.30 18.76
CA ALA A 154 2.59 23.11 17.34
C ALA A 154 3.88 22.80 16.57
N ILE A 155 4.97 23.50 16.85
CA ILE A 155 6.28 23.26 16.22
C ILE A 155 6.79 21.86 16.57
N VAL A 156 6.75 21.45 17.85
CA VAL A 156 7.17 20.11 18.28
C VAL A 156 6.33 19.01 17.60
N VAL A 157 5.01 19.17 17.57
CA VAL A 157 4.11 18.21 16.91
C VAL A 157 4.40 18.15 15.41
N VAL A 158 4.58 19.29 14.75
CA VAL A 158 4.93 19.32 13.33
C VAL A 158 6.26 18.64 13.07
N MET A 159 7.30 18.90 13.87
CA MET A 159 8.61 18.25 13.70
C MET A 159 8.48 16.73 13.86
N GLY A 160 7.76 16.26 14.89
CA GLY A 160 7.52 14.83 15.10
C GLY A 160 6.75 14.18 13.96
N LEU A 161 5.63 14.79 13.54
CA LEU A 161 4.84 14.28 12.42
C LEU A 161 5.62 14.32 11.10
N PHE A 162 6.38 15.38 10.85
CA PHE A 162 7.19 15.51 9.64
C PHE A 162 8.30 14.46 9.62
N ALA A 163 9.03 14.28 10.72
CA ALA A 163 10.05 13.23 10.83
C ALA A 163 9.45 11.84 10.62
N GLY A 164 8.31 11.54 11.25
CA GLY A 164 7.60 10.27 11.03
C GLY A 164 7.17 10.08 9.57
N ASN A 165 6.64 11.11 8.92
CA ASN A 165 6.29 11.06 7.49
C ASN A 165 7.52 10.86 6.58
N ILE A 166 8.68 11.41 6.94
CA ILE A 166 9.92 11.18 6.20
C ILE A 166 10.36 9.72 6.34
N VAL A 167 10.33 9.15 7.55
CA VAL A 167 10.66 7.73 7.78
C VAL A 167 9.75 6.82 6.94
N LEU A 168 8.44 7.04 7.00
CA LEU A 168 7.46 6.28 6.21
C LEU A 168 7.73 6.38 4.70
N ARG A 169 8.09 7.57 4.20
CA ARG A 169 8.42 7.77 2.78
C ARG A 169 9.71 7.09 2.36
N VAL A 170 10.73 7.05 3.23
CA VAL A 170 11.99 6.36 2.95
C VAL A 170 11.74 4.86 2.84
N GLU A 171 10.94 4.29 3.73
CA GLU A 171 10.53 2.88 3.65
C GLU A 171 9.73 2.58 2.37
N ASP A 172 8.75 3.41 2.04
CA ASP A 172 7.93 3.27 0.82
C ASP A 172 8.76 3.39 -0.46
N GLN A 173 9.72 4.33 -0.50
CA GLN A 173 10.64 4.48 -1.62
C GLN A 173 11.60 3.29 -1.73
N GLN A 174 12.05 2.73 -0.61
CA GLN A 174 12.89 1.53 -0.60
C GLN A 174 12.11 0.31 -1.10
N ALA A 175 10.85 0.14 -0.67
CA ALA A 175 9.97 -0.91 -1.17
C ALA A 175 9.71 -0.76 -2.68
N SER A 176 9.41 0.46 -3.13
CA SER A 176 9.23 0.78 -4.55
C SER A 176 10.49 0.48 -5.37
N HIS A 177 11.68 0.81 -4.85
CA HIS A 177 12.94 0.47 -5.50
C HIS A 177 13.16 -1.05 -5.55
N ASN A 178 12.80 -1.77 -4.47
CA ASN A 178 12.94 -3.22 -4.43
C ASN A 178 12.07 -3.93 -5.49
N LEU A 179 10.91 -3.36 -5.87
CA LEU A 179 10.09 -3.87 -6.98
C LEU A 179 10.84 -3.97 -8.32
N ALA A 180 11.81 -3.08 -8.57
CA ALA A 180 12.60 -3.06 -9.80
C ALA A 180 14.00 -3.67 -9.64
N ALA A 181 14.48 -3.81 -8.40
CA ALA A 181 15.81 -4.31 -8.11
C ALA A 181 15.85 -5.84 -8.14
N THR A 182 17.02 -6.38 -8.49
CA THR A 182 17.29 -7.81 -8.46
C THR A 182 18.32 -8.16 -7.39
N GLN A 183 18.37 -9.43 -7.02
CA GLN A 183 19.36 -10.02 -6.14
C GLN A 183 19.76 -11.40 -6.67
N THR A 184 20.93 -11.88 -6.26
CA THR A 184 21.40 -13.22 -6.57
C THR A 184 20.93 -14.20 -5.50
N TRP A 185 20.22 -15.25 -5.92
CA TRP A 185 19.90 -16.41 -5.11
C TRP A 185 20.72 -17.61 -5.61
N VAL A 186 21.23 -18.42 -4.69
CA VAL A 186 21.98 -19.63 -5.05
C VAL A 186 21.11 -20.83 -4.69
N ASN A 187 20.83 -21.69 -5.67
CA ASN A 187 20.07 -22.90 -5.44
C ASN A 187 20.80 -23.79 -4.42
N PRO A 188 20.20 -24.10 -3.26
CA PRO A 188 20.90 -24.84 -2.22
C PRO A 188 21.21 -26.31 -2.60
N VAL A 189 20.50 -26.87 -3.57
CA VAL A 189 20.68 -28.24 -4.08
C VAL A 189 21.75 -28.27 -5.18
N THR A 190 21.59 -27.49 -6.25
CA THR A 190 22.49 -27.52 -7.43
C THR A 190 23.70 -26.60 -7.31
N LYS A 191 23.72 -25.70 -6.31
CA LYS A 191 24.74 -24.65 -6.09
C LYS A 191 24.88 -23.65 -7.24
N ARG A 192 23.95 -23.64 -8.19
CA ARG A 192 23.93 -22.69 -9.31
C ARG A 192 23.29 -21.37 -8.89
N PRO A 193 23.87 -20.21 -9.27
CA PRO A 193 23.27 -18.92 -9.02
C PRO A 193 22.13 -18.63 -9.99
N ALA A 194 21.14 -17.87 -9.54
CA ALA A 194 20.09 -17.28 -10.36
C ALA A 194 19.77 -15.86 -9.88
N THR A 195 19.26 -15.05 -10.81
CA THR A 195 18.86 -13.67 -10.52
C THR A 195 17.36 -13.64 -10.27
N ILE A 196 16.96 -13.21 -9.08
CA ILE A 196 15.55 -13.07 -8.67
C ILE A 196 15.24 -11.62 -8.28
N GLY A 197 13.97 -11.24 -8.23
CA GLY A 197 13.55 -9.94 -7.72
C GLY A 197 13.94 -9.76 -6.24
N LYS A 198 14.33 -8.55 -5.86
CA LYS A 198 14.69 -8.20 -4.46
C LYS A 198 13.47 -8.19 -3.52
N THR A 199 12.27 -8.17 -4.08
CA THR A 199 11.00 -8.35 -3.36
C THR A 199 10.82 -9.72 -2.74
N TRP A 200 11.49 -10.74 -3.28
CA TRP A 200 11.40 -12.10 -2.79
C TRP A 200 12.33 -12.31 -1.59
N ARG A 201 11.75 -12.45 -0.41
CA ARG A 201 12.47 -12.89 0.79
C ARG A 201 12.53 -14.40 0.80
N VAL A 202 13.73 -14.96 0.98
CA VAL A 202 13.97 -16.40 0.93
C VAL A 202 14.19 -16.93 2.34
N GLU A 203 13.44 -17.95 2.71
CA GLU A 203 13.61 -18.70 3.95
C GLU A 203 13.69 -20.20 3.64
N GLU A 204 14.61 -20.90 4.29
CA GLU A 204 14.73 -22.35 4.15
C GLU A 204 13.82 -23.04 5.17
N MET A 205 13.01 -23.99 4.70
CA MET A 205 12.13 -24.78 5.55
C MET A 205 12.44 -26.28 5.41
N THR A 206 12.75 -26.93 6.53
CA THR A 206 12.86 -28.39 6.58
C THR A 206 11.46 -28.98 6.72
N THR A 207 11.05 -29.83 5.78
CA THR A 207 9.76 -30.54 5.84
C THR A 207 9.98 -32.04 5.94
N ASP A 208 9.03 -32.78 6.51
CA ASP A 208 9.08 -34.24 6.61
C ASP A 208 9.17 -34.96 5.24
N SER A 209 8.81 -34.25 4.16
CA SER A 209 8.77 -34.74 2.77
C SER A 209 10.01 -34.37 1.92
N GLY A 210 11.01 -33.73 2.50
CA GLY A 210 12.22 -33.25 1.82
C GLY A 210 12.52 -31.77 2.07
N ARG A 211 13.44 -31.21 1.26
CA ARG A 211 13.79 -29.78 1.34
C ARG A 211 12.78 -28.94 0.56
N THR A 212 12.20 -27.95 1.23
CA THR A 212 11.31 -26.97 0.61
C THR A 212 11.88 -25.58 0.85
N PHE A 213 11.99 -24.78 -0.20
CA PHE A 213 12.46 -23.40 -0.10
C PHE A 213 11.27 -22.46 -0.23
N TYR A 214 11.12 -21.56 0.74
CA TYR A 214 10.01 -20.62 0.82
C TYR A 214 10.47 -19.25 0.33
N PHE A 215 9.67 -18.66 -0.55
CA PHE A 215 9.86 -17.31 -1.08
C PHE A 215 8.61 -16.50 -0.75
N ALA A 216 8.76 -15.34 -0.13
CA ALA A 216 7.63 -14.45 0.20
C ALA A 216 7.87 -13.03 -0.33
N SER A 217 6.84 -12.43 -0.92
CA SER A 217 6.82 -11.00 -1.24
C SER A 217 5.51 -10.39 -0.73
N ASN A 218 5.66 -9.51 0.27
CA ASN A 218 4.56 -8.72 0.81
C ASN A 218 4.08 -7.68 -0.21
N GLU A 219 5.01 -7.10 -0.97
CA GLU A 219 4.74 -6.07 -1.98
C GLU A 219 3.91 -6.63 -3.14
N LEU A 220 4.10 -7.91 -3.47
CA LEU A 220 3.36 -8.60 -4.51
C LEU A 220 2.17 -9.41 -3.98
N LEU A 221 1.93 -9.45 -2.66
CA LEU A 221 0.96 -10.36 -2.03
C LEU A 221 1.08 -11.80 -2.57
N ALA A 222 2.32 -12.28 -2.69
CA ALA A 222 2.64 -13.53 -3.34
C ALA A 222 3.69 -14.33 -2.55
N GLU A 223 3.54 -15.65 -2.60
CA GLU A 223 4.41 -16.60 -1.92
C GLU A 223 4.69 -17.76 -2.85
N ALA A 224 5.89 -18.33 -2.81
CA ALA A 224 6.25 -19.49 -3.60
C ALA A 224 6.95 -20.55 -2.75
N LEU A 225 6.62 -21.81 -3.00
CA LEU A 225 7.29 -22.97 -2.44
C LEU A 225 8.02 -23.68 -3.56
N LEU A 226 9.32 -23.90 -3.40
CA LEU A 226 10.13 -24.74 -4.27
C LEU A 226 10.39 -26.08 -3.58
N GLY A 227 9.84 -27.15 -4.14
CA GLY A 227 10.12 -28.51 -3.71
C GLY A 227 11.09 -29.21 -4.65
N TYR A 228 12.00 -29.98 -4.06
CA TYR A 228 12.89 -30.90 -4.78
C TYR A 228 12.70 -32.33 -4.29
N GLN A 229 12.71 -33.29 -5.21
CA GLN A 229 12.71 -34.71 -4.88
C GLN A 229 13.53 -35.50 -5.89
N ARG A 230 14.37 -36.41 -5.40
CA ARG A 230 15.04 -37.43 -6.21
C ARG A 230 14.14 -38.67 -6.32
N LEU A 231 13.76 -39.05 -7.54
CA LEU A 231 12.93 -40.22 -7.83
C LEU A 231 13.75 -41.52 -7.74
N SER A 232 13.09 -42.63 -7.40
CA SER A 232 13.73 -43.95 -7.24
C SER A 232 14.16 -44.58 -8.57
N SER A 233 13.48 -44.26 -9.67
CA SER A 233 13.74 -44.80 -11.01
C SER A 233 13.69 -43.71 -12.08
N GLU A 234 14.41 -43.92 -13.18
CA GLU A 234 14.33 -43.07 -14.39
C GLU A 234 13.08 -43.37 -15.21
N GLY A 235 12.68 -42.42 -16.05
CA GLY A 235 11.57 -42.62 -17.00
C GLY A 235 10.17 -42.39 -16.43
N MET A 236 10.05 -41.76 -15.25
CA MET A 236 8.75 -41.32 -14.76
C MET A 236 8.16 -40.27 -15.70
N GLU A 237 6.97 -40.53 -16.25
CA GLU A 237 6.29 -39.55 -17.08
C GLU A 237 5.93 -38.29 -16.26
N PRO A 238 6.22 -37.08 -16.77
CA PRO A 238 5.93 -35.83 -16.05
C PRO A 238 4.46 -35.70 -15.63
N VAL A 239 3.53 -36.18 -16.46
CA VAL A 239 2.08 -36.13 -16.17
C VAL A 239 1.71 -37.01 -14.98
N VAL A 240 2.31 -38.20 -14.87
CA VAL A 240 2.08 -39.11 -13.73
C VAL A 240 2.59 -38.48 -12.43
N TYR A 241 3.78 -37.88 -12.47
CA TYR A 241 4.30 -37.13 -11.32
C TYR A 241 3.39 -35.94 -10.97
N ALA A 242 2.91 -35.22 -11.98
CA ALA A 242 2.03 -34.07 -11.80
C ALA A 242 0.70 -34.46 -11.14
N ASP A 243 0.09 -35.57 -11.53
CA ASP A 243 -1.12 -36.08 -10.90
C ASP A 243 -0.90 -36.59 -9.47
N ALA A 244 0.27 -37.15 -9.17
CA ALA A 244 0.66 -37.49 -7.81
C ALA A 244 0.77 -36.23 -6.93
N ILE A 245 1.40 -35.16 -7.44
CA ILE A 245 1.47 -33.87 -6.75
C ILE A 245 0.08 -33.27 -6.55
N LYS A 246 -0.79 -33.30 -7.57
CA LYS A 246 -2.19 -32.84 -7.46
C LYS A 246 -2.93 -33.50 -6.30
N LYS A 247 -2.74 -34.80 -6.10
CA LYS A 247 -3.31 -35.54 -4.96
C LYS A 247 -2.65 -35.17 -3.63
N ALA A 248 -1.32 -35.06 -3.61
CA ALA A 248 -0.55 -34.75 -2.40
C ALA A 248 -0.88 -33.37 -1.81
N VAL A 249 -1.20 -32.38 -2.66
CA VAL A 249 -1.51 -31.01 -2.22
C VAL A 249 -3.00 -30.73 -2.08
N ALA A 250 -3.86 -31.73 -2.29
CA ALA A 250 -5.31 -31.56 -2.35
C ALA A 250 -5.95 -31.03 -1.05
N SER A 251 -5.28 -31.21 0.10
CA SER A 251 -5.67 -30.63 1.39
C SER A 251 -5.59 -29.10 1.41
N ASP A 252 -4.68 -28.52 0.63
CA ASP A 252 -4.33 -27.10 0.68
C ASP A 252 -4.62 -26.38 -0.63
N VAL A 253 -4.64 -27.08 -1.77
CA VAL A 253 -4.80 -26.51 -3.12
C VAL A 253 -5.78 -27.34 -3.95
N ARG A 254 -6.76 -26.66 -4.55
CA ARG A 254 -7.67 -27.22 -5.56
C ARG A 254 -7.18 -26.86 -6.95
N ILE A 255 -6.45 -27.77 -7.60
CA ILE A 255 -6.03 -27.63 -9.00
C ILE A 255 -7.24 -27.90 -9.90
N ASN A 256 -7.71 -26.88 -10.62
CA ASN A 256 -8.94 -26.91 -11.40
C ASN A 256 -8.71 -26.91 -12.92
N THR A 257 -7.49 -26.68 -13.38
CA THR A 257 -7.13 -26.81 -14.80
C THR A 257 -6.45 -28.14 -15.10
N GLU A 258 -6.41 -28.48 -16.38
CA GLU A 258 -5.52 -29.52 -16.91
C GLU A 258 -4.07 -29.06 -16.89
N TRP A 259 -3.15 -30.02 -16.92
CA TRP A 259 -1.71 -29.79 -17.05
C TRP A 259 -1.39 -29.36 -18.47
N LYS A 260 -0.88 -28.14 -18.62
CA LYS A 260 -0.46 -27.60 -19.92
C LYS A 260 1.06 -27.74 -20.08
N PRO A 261 1.55 -28.20 -21.25
CA PRO A 261 2.96 -28.19 -21.54
C PRO A 261 3.48 -26.75 -21.65
N LEU A 262 4.70 -26.57 -21.14
CA LEU A 262 5.43 -25.31 -21.06
C LEU A 262 6.91 -25.63 -21.26
N THR A 263 7.69 -24.66 -21.70
CA THR A 263 9.16 -24.75 -21.66
C THR A 263 9.70 -23.68 -20.72
N VAL A 264 10.52 -24.08 -19.77
CA VAL A 264 11.19 -23.16 -18.83
C VAL A 264 12.69 -23.26 -19.06
N GLN A 265 13.31 -22.20 -19.59
CA GLN A 265 14.75 -22.19 -19.91
C GLN A 265 15.20 -23.36 -20.82
N GLY A 266 14.34 -23.77 -21.77
CA GLY A 266 14.61 -24.91 -22.66
C GLY A 266 14.22 -26.28 -22.09
N ILE A 267 13.86 -26.36 -20.80
CA ILE A 267 13.47 -27.61 -20.14
C ILE A 267 11.95 -27.82 -20.27
N PRO A 268 11.49 -29.01 -20.71
CA PRO A 268 10.07 -29.36 -20.71
C PRO A 268 9.48 -29.30 -19.30
N ALA A 269 8.35 -28.60 -19.17
CA ALA A 269 7.64 -28.40 -17.91
C ALA A 269 6.14 -28.61 -18.11
N LEU A 270 5.44 -28.88 -17.00
CA LEU A 270 3.97 -28.87 -16.94
C LEU A 270 3.52 -27.78 -15.99
N ARG A 271 2.48 -27.02 -16.39
CA ARG A 271 1.87 -25.99 -15.57
C ARG A 271 0.37 -26.20 -15.44
N ALA A 272 -0.15 -26.09 -14.22
CA ALA A 272 -1.57 -26.04 -13.95
C ALA A 272 -1.88 -24.90 -12.97
N THR A 273 -3.12 -24.42 -12.99
CA THR A 273 -3.60 -23.42 -12.05
C THR A 273 -4.73 -23.97 -11.18
N GLY A 274 -4.93 -23.30 -10.06
CA GLY A 274 -5.88 -23.70 -9.03
C GLY A 274 -6.18 -22.57 -8.06
N LYS A 275 -6.84 -22.93 -6.97
CA LYS A 275 -7.14 -22.02 -5.86
C LYS A 275 -6.69 -22.62 -4.53
N SER A 276 -6.30 -21.78 -3.58
CA SER A 276 -6.04 -22.22 -2.21
C SER A 276 -7.35 -22.66 -1.54
N VAL A 277 -7.26 -23.71 -0.72
CA VAL A 277 -8.37 -24.19 0.12
C VAL A 277 -8.54 -23.31 1.35
N LYS A 278 -7.42 -22.80 1.90
CA LYS A 278 -7.39 -22.00 3.12
C LYS A 278 -7.72 -20.52 2.86
N ILE A 279 -7.30 -20.00 1.71
CA ILE A 279 -7.42 -18.57 1.35
C ILE A 279 -8.22 -18.47 0.05
N SER A 280 -9.49 -18.09 0.14
CA SER A 280 -10.45 -18.18 -0.98
C SER A 280 -10.12 -17.27 -2.18
N ASP A 281 -9.41 -16.17 -1.94
CA ASP A 281 -9.00 -15.18 -2.95
C ASP A 281 -7.55 -15.39 -3.45
N ALA A 282 -6.86 -16.43 -2.97
CA ALA A 282 -5.53 -16.80 -3.46
C ALA A 282 -5.63 -17.76 -4.64
N SER A 283 -5.07 -17.33 -5.77
CA SER A 283 -4.79 -18.20 -6.91
C SER A 283 -3.50 -18.99 -6.64
N VAL A 284 -3.43 -20.21 -7.19
CA VAL A 284 -2.24 -21.05 -7.10
C VAL A 284 -1.82 -21.45 -8.49
N GLU A 285 -0.53 -21.30 -8.78
CA GLU A 285 0.09 -21.83 -9.98
C GLU A 285 1.11 -22.90 -9.61
N VAL A 286 0.94 -24.09 -10.20
CA VAL A 286 1.83 -25.22 -9.98
C VAL A 286 2.62 -25.45 -11.25
N THR A 287 3.94 -25.38 -11.17
CA THR A 287 4.84 -25.72 -12.27
C THR A 287 5.72 -26.89 -11.86
N ILE A 288 5.88 -27.86 -12.76
CA ILE A 288 6.58 -29.11 -12.52
C ILE A 288 7.59 -29.32 -13.63
N VAL A 289 8.80 -29.71 -13.25
CA VAL A 289 9.89 -30.09 -14.14
C VAL A 289 10.42 -31.44 -13.68
N VAL A 290 10.54 -32.39 -14.60
CA VAL A 290 11.10 -33.72 -14.34
C VAL A 290 12.19 -33.99 -15.35
N THR A 291 13.41 -34.21 -14.88
CA THR A 291 14.60 -34.44 -15.73
C THR A 291 15.40 -35.59 -15.15
N GLY A 292 15.50 -36.70 -15.89
CA GLY A 292 16.12 -37.94 -15.39
C GLY A 292 15.39 -38.50 -14.16
N ARG A 293 15.99 -38.36 -12.97
CA ARG A 293 15.34 -38.67 -11.68
C ARG A 293 15.14 -37.43 -10.81
N ASP A 294 15.45 -36.24 -11.29
CA ASP A 294 15.27 -35.00 -10.55
C ASP A 294 13.89 -34.44 -10.87
N ALA A 295 13.06 -34.35 -9.83
CA ALA A 295 11.73 -33.80 -9.91
C ALA A 295 11.66 -32.52 -9.08
N TRP A 296 11.40 -31.42 -9.78
CA TRP A 296 11.29 -30.08 -9.25
C TRP A 296 9.86 -29.59 -9.37
N ARG A 297 9.39 -28.88 -8.36
CA ARG A 297 8.03 -28.33 -8.34
C ARG A 297 8.01 -26.96 -7.68
N THR A 298 7.24 -26.05 -8.25
CA THR A 298 6.92 -24.76 -7.62
C THR A 298 5.43 -24.66 -7.40
N LEU A 299 5.02 -24.25 -6.20
CA LEU A 299 3.65 -23.80 -5.92
C LEU A 299 3.72 -22.30 -5.64
N VAL A 300 3.18 -21.47 -6.52
CA VAL A 300 3.11 -20.02 -6.31
C VAL A 300 1.69 -19.62 -5.96
N PHE A 301 1.51 -19.09 -4.75
CA PHE A 301 0.30 -18.49 -4.25
C PHE A 301 0.33 -16.99 -4.52
N ALA A 302 -0.76 -16.44 -5.03
CA ALA A 302 -0.87 -15.01 -5.28
C ALA A 302 -2.29 -14.52 -4.99
N ARG A 303 -2.41 -13.43 -4.23
CA ARG A 303 -3.67 -12.71 -4.01
C ARG A 303 -3.74 -11.51 -4.95
N GLY A 304 -4.83 -11.42 -5.72
CA GLY A 304 -4.95 -10.48 -6.83
C GLY A 304 -4.35 -11.02 -8.14
N ASN A 305 -4.38 -10.19 -9.17
CA ASN A 305 -3.96 -10.55 -10.52
C ASN A 305 -3.41 -9.33 -11.28
N SER A 306 -2.39 -8.66 -10.73
CA SER A 306 -1.76 -7.54 -11.44
C SER A 306 -0.76 -8.02 -12.50
N PRO A 307 -0.57 -7.28 -13.61
CA PRO A 307 0.45 -7.63 -14.61
C PRO A 307 1.88 -7.66 -14.04
N ALA A 308 2.21 -6.75 -13.12
CA ALA A 308 3.50 -6.71 -12.46
C ALA A 308 3.74 -7.94 -11.59
N GLN A 309 2.74 -8.34 -10.80
CA GLN A 309 2.77 -9.57 -9.99
C GLN A 309 2.96 -10.82 -10.86
N SER A 310 2.23 -10.90 -11.98
CA SER A 310 2.35 -12.03 -12.91
C SER A 310 3.75 -12.10 -13.54
N ALA A 311 4.28 -10.97 -13.99
CA ALA A 311 5.62 -10.89 -14.58
C ALA A 311 6.72 -11.28 -13.58
N GLU A 312 6.64 -10.81 -12.33
CA GLU A 312 7.63 -11.16 -11.30
C GLU A 312 7.54 -12.62 -10.86
N LYS A 313 6.32 -13.20 -10.81
CA LYS A 313 6.14 -14.63 -10.61
C LYS A 313 6.82 -15.44 -11.72
N ASP A 314 6.57 -15.10 -12.98
CA ASP A 314 7.16 -15.83 -14.11
C ASP A 314 8.68 -15.72 -14.12
N LYS A 315 9.23 -14.53 -13.82
CA LYS A 315 10.69 -14.34 -13.65
C LYS A 315 11.24 -15.23 -12.54
N LEU A 316 10.58 -15.29 -11.37
CA LEU A 316 11.01 -16.16 -10.27
C LEU A 316 11.03 -17.63 -10.71
N VAL A 317 9.94 -18.11 -11.32
CA VAL A 317 9.81 -19.50 -11.78
C VAL A 317 10.89 -19.83 -12.80
N GLN A 318 11.13 -18.95 -13.79
CA GLN A 318 12.19 -19.13 -14.78
C GLN A 318 13.58 -19.15 -14.16
N ALA A 319 13.85 -18.24 -13.21
CA ALA A 319 15.14 -18.16 -12.51
C ALA A 319 15.40 -19.43 -11.69
N ILE A 320 14.39 -19.92 -10.96
CA ILE A 320 14.48 -21.13 -10.15
C ILE A 320 14.75 -22.35 -11.04
N PHE A 321 13.92 -22.61 -12.05
CA PHE A 321 14.10 -23.80 -12.88
C PHE A 321 15.33 -23.69 -13.79
N GLY A 322 15.82 -22.48 -14.10
CA GLY A 322 17.12 -22.30 -14.76
C GLY A 322 18.31 -22.80 -13.94
N THR A 323 18.12 -23.04 -12.64
CA THR A 323 19.14 -23.67 -11.78
C THR A 323 18.98 -25.18 -11.67
N ALA A 324 17.91 -25.77 -12.22
CA ALA A 324 17.74 -27.22 -12.28
C ALA A 324 18.69 -27.83 -13.32
N ASP A 325 19.14 -29.06 -13.07
CA ASP A 325 20.00 -29.84 -13.95
C ASP A 325 19.20 -30.61 -15.01
#